data_AF-A0A1J4ZZ60-F1
#
_entry.id   AF-A0A1J4ZZ60-F1
#
_cell.length_a   1.000
_cell.length_b   1.000
_cell.length_c   1.000
_cell.angle_alpha   90.00
_cell.angle_beta   90.00
_cell.angle_gamma   90.00
#
_symmetry.space_group_name_H-M   'P 1'
#
loop_
_entity.id
_entity.type
_entity.pdbx_description
1 polymer ?
#
loop_
_entity_poly.entity_id
_entity_poly.type
_entity_poly.pdbx_seq_one_letter_code
_entity_poly.pdbx_strand_id
1 'polypeptide(L)'
;MVDLPKKKVGIVSCSGEELAEGTVTRLAALRVLEQLRPADTVTICLPLFLAGGEGDRAFARFYPTIAVDGCELHCAARATEMYSSKPAASVMVRELVAENGLGQPEGRRRLNPAGLQAVDVTAKRITVLVDELLGKHWDRQAGTFVEPQADSAVPESTEETGKVAACSCGSGIPTQTVQMDGQEVTLIALPLIFEQFRQSRKPPSGTTACELLDTVKLYNPAPDGADEQYKTVLMREYAVFYEKEAAR
;
A
#
# COMPACT_ATOMS: atom_id res chain seq x y z
N MET A 1 3.88 5.09 21.66
CA MET A 1 3.35 4.52 20.41
C MET A 1 4.17 5.18 19.31
N VAL A 2 4.84 4.41 18.45
CA VAL A 2 5.10 4.97 17.12
C VAL A 2 3.71 5.02 16.51
N ASP A 3 3.15 6.22 16.35
CA ASP A 3 1.81 6.34 15.81
C ASP A 3 1.89 5.91 14.35
N LEU A 4 1.45 4.68 14.08
CA LEU A 4 1.49 4.14 12.73
C LEU A 4 0.38 4.83 11.96
N PRO A 5 0.67 5.37 10.76
CA PRO A 5 -0.31 6.09 9.98
C PRO A 5 -1.53 5.20 9.74
N LYS A 6 -2.70 5.84 9.72
CA LYS A 6 -4.00 5.21 9.47
C LYS A 6 -3.89 4.24 8.28
N LYS A 7 -4.37 3.00 8.46
CA LYS A 7 -4.37 1.99 7.39
C LYS A 7 -5.09 2.54 6.16
N LYS A 8 -4.40 2.54 5.03
CA LYS A 8 -4.94 2.88 3.71
C LYS A 8 -4.94 1.65 2.80
N VAL A 9 -5.74 1.72 1.74
CA VAL A 9 -5.77 0.70 0.68
C VAL A 9 -5.02 1.20 -0.54
N GLY A 10 -4.09 0.39 -1.05
CA GLY A 10 -3.39 0.67 -2.30
C GLY A 10 -4.24 0.29 -3.50
N ILE A 11 -4.21 1.10 -4.55
CA ILE A 11 -4.83 0.79 -5.83
C ILE A 11 -3.74 0.81 -6.88
N VAL A 12 -3.50 -0.33 -7.52
CA VAL A 12 -2.55 -0.45 -8.63
C VAL A 12 -3.32 -0.71 -9.92
N SER A 13 -3.38 0.31 -10.77
CA SER A 13 -3.97 0.17 -12.11
C SER A 13 -2.93 -0.33 -13.10
N CYS A 14 -3.34 -1.18 -14.05
CA CYS A 14 -2.48 -1.53 -15.17
C CYS A 14 -2.10 -0.29 -16.00
N SER A 15 -0.93 -0.31 -16.66
CA SER A 15 -0.45 0.83 -17.45
C SER A 15 -1.39 1.17 -18.60
N GLY A 16 -2.03 0.14 -19.16
CA GLY A 16 -3.19 0.33 -20.02
C GLY A 16 -2.91 1.07 -21.34
N GLU A 17 -1.67 1.07 -21.80
CA GLU A 17 -1.24 1.89 -22.94
C GLU A 17 -1.78 1.39 -24.30
N GLU A 18 -2.12 0.11 -24.39
CA GLU A 18 -2.52 -0.52 -25.66
C GLU A 18 -4.03 -0.62 -25.88
N LEU A 19 -4.84 -0.43 -24.83
CA LEU A 19 -6.27 -0.78 -24.85
C LEU A 19 -7.12 0.29 -24.14
N ALA A 20 -8.36 0.46 -24.59
CA ALA A 20 -9.29 1.42 -23.97
C ALA A 20 -9.61 1.04 -22.52
N GLU A 21 -9.74 -0.25 -22.24
CA GLU A 21 -9.95 -0.80 -20.90
C GLU A 21 -8.80 -0.46 -19.95
N GLY A 22 -7.58 -0.34 -20.47
CA GLY A 22 -6.42 0.14 -19.73
C GLY A 22 -6.49 1.64 -19.38
N THR A 23 -7.23 2.42 -20.16
CA THR A 23 -7.53 3.81 -19.80
C THR A 23 -8.65 3.86 -18.77
N VAL A 24 -9.60 2.93 -18.85
CA VAL A 24 -10.65 2.76 -17.82
C VAL A 24 -10.01 2.45 -16.46
N THR A 25 -9.03 1.55 -16.36
CA THR A 25 -8.37 1.23 -15.08
C THR A 25 -7.75 2.47 -14.43
N ARG A 26 -6.97 3.24 -15.19
CA ARG A 26 -6.27 4.45 -14.72
C ARG A 26 -7.25 5.53 -14.27
N LEU A 27 -8.29 5.81 -15.06
CA LEU A 27 -9.30 6.82 -14.73
C LEU A 27 -10.19 6.39 -13.56
N ALA A 28 -10.51 5.10 -13.45
CA ALA A 28 -11.26 4.58 -12.29
C ALA A 28 -10.44 4.70 -11.00
N ALA A 29 -9.16 4.32 -11.03
CA ALA A 29 -8.25 4.50 -9.89
C ALA A 29 -8.12 5.97 -9.49
N LEU A 30 -7.94 6.87 -10.47
CA LEU A 30 -7.88 8.32 -10.23
C LEU A 30 -9.16 8.84 -9.59
N ARG A 31 -10.33 8.43 -10.09
CA ARG A 31 -11.63 8.84 -9.52
C ARG A 31 -11.80 8.39 -8.07
N VAL A 32 -11.38 7.17 -7.75
CA VAL A 32 -11.42 6.70 -6.36
C VAL A 32 -10.49 7.53 -5.49
N LEU A 33 -9.26 7.75 -5.94
CA LEU A 33 -8.24 8.51 -5.23
C LEU A 33 -8.65 9.96 -4.98
N GLU A 34 -9.24 10.65 -5.95
CA GLU A 34 -9.49 12.09 -5.84
C GLU A 34 -10.88 12.43 -5.33
N GLN A 35 -11.87 11.57 -5.58
CA GLN A 35 -13.29 11.92 -5.37
C GLN A 35 -14.00 11.01 -4.39
N LEU A 36 -13.74 9.70 -4.42
CA LEU A 36 -14.55 8.74 -3.65
C LEU A 36 -13.93 8.43 -2.29
N ARG A 37 -12.62 8.20 -2.21
CA ARG A 37 -11.91 7.75 -1.00
C ARG A 37 -10.53 8.42 -0.82
N PRO A 38 -10.42 9.76 -0.91
CA PRO A 38 -9.11 10.45 -0.84
C PRO A 38 -8.36 10.25 0.48
N ALA A 39 -9.07 10.10 1.60
CA ALA A 39 -8.45 9.88 2.90
C ALA A 39 -8.02 8.42 3.13
N ASP A 40 -8.59 7.48 2.38
CA ASP A 40 -8.51 6.04 2.67
C ASP A 40 -7.71 5.26 1.63
N THR A 41 -7.39 5.88 0.50
CA THR A 41 -6.73 5.21 -0.62
C THR A 41 -5.43 5.89 -1.01
N VAL A 42 -4.55 5.09 -1.62
CA VAL A 42 -3.33 5.54 -2.27
C VAL A 42 -3.25 4.89 -3.64
N THR A 43 -2.64 5.56 -4.62
CA THR A 43 -2.35 4.95 -5.91
C THR A 43 -0.91 4.45 -5.98
N ILE A 44 -0.71 3.31 -6.62
CA ILE A 44 0.59 2.71 -6.90
C ILE A 44 0.85 2.83 -8.39
N CYS A 45 1.96 3.46 -8.74
CA CYS A 45 2.35 3.64 -10.13
C CYS A 45 3.01 2.35 -10.64
N LEU A 46 2.27 1.54 -11.41
CA LEU A 46 2.77 0.27 -11.91
C LEU A 46 4.13 0.37 -12.64
N PRO A 47 4.39 1.38 -13.52
CA PRO A 47 5.71 1.56 -14.11
C PRO A 47 6.85 1.73 -13.08
N LEU A 48 6.67 2.58 -12.06
CA LEU A 48 7.68 2.78 -11.01
C LEU A 48 7.84 1.54 -10.15
N PHE A 49 6.72 0.88 -9.82
CA PHE A 49 6.70 -0.37 -9.09
C PHE A 49 7.52 -1.46 -9.80
N LEU A 50 7.36 -1.60 -11.13
CA LEU A 50 8.14 -2.51 -11.96
C LEU A 50 9.63 -2.10 -12.00
N ALA A 51 9.92 -0.80 -12.05
CA ALA A 51 11.28 -0.26 -12.07
C ALA A 51 12.04 -0.37 -10.73
N GLY A 52 11.43 -0.89 -9.67
CA GLY A 52 12.09 -1.02 -8.36
C GLY A 52 11.72 0.05 -7.35
N GLY A 53 10.61 0.76 -7.52
CA GLY A 53 10.14 1.77 -6.56
C GLY A 53 9.91 1.18 -5.17
N GLU A 54 10.89 1.35 -4.27
CA GLU A 54 10.95 0.72 -2.95
C GLU A 54 9.75 1.09 -2.08
N GLY A 55 9.36 2.37 -2.06
CA GLY A 55 8.20 2.84 -1.32
C GLY A 55 6.89 2.19 -1.76
N ASP A 56 6.67 2.06 -3.07
CA ASP A 56 5.45 1.45 -3.63
C ASP A 56 5.42 -0.07 -3.37
N ARG A 57 6.58 -0.75 -3.51
CA ARG A 57 6.72 -2.18 -3.20
C ARG A 57 6.54 -2.48 -1.72
N ALA A 58 7.13 -1.67 -0.85
CA ALA A 58 6.97 -1.81 0.57
C ALA A 58 5.52 -1.54 0.97
N PHE A 59 4.86 -0.51 0.42
CA PHE A 59 3.44 -0.27 0.67
C PHE A 59 2.59 -1.50 0.33
N ALA A 60 2.74 -2.05 -0.88
CA ALA A 60 1.98 -3.22 -1.31
C ALA A 60 2.32 -4.51 -0.54
N ARG A 61 3.40 -4.53 0.24
CA ARG A 61 3.75 -5.63 1.14
C ARG A 61 2.97 -5.57 2.44
N PHE A 62 2.90 -4.38 3.04
CA PHE A 62 2.39 -4.18 4.40
C PHE A 62 0.92 -3.75 4.45
N TYR A 63 0.39 -3.20 3.36
CA TYR A 63 -0.98 -2.70 3.28
C TYR A 63 -1.79 -3.43 2.20
N PRO A 64 -3.11 -3.59 2.42
CA PRO A 64 -3.98 -4.22 1.44
C PRO A 64 -3.96 -3.45 0.12
N THR A 65 -3.76 -4.17 -0.97
CA THR A 65 -3.65 -3.59 -2.32
C THR A 65 -4.63 -4.25 -3.28
N ILE A 66 -5.40 -3.43 -4.00
CA ILE A 66 -6.34 -3.84 -5.04
C ILE A 66 -5.64 -3.69 -6.40
N ALA A 67 -5.55 -4.78 -7.16
CA ALA A 67 -5.10 -4.74 -8.53
C ALA A 67 -6.26 -4.49 -9.50
N VAL A 68 -6.07 -3.58 -10.45
CA VAL A 68 -7.10 -3.20 -11.44
C VAL A 68 -6.52 -3.38 -12.83
N ASP A 69 -6.98 -4.42 -13.54
CA ASP A 69 -6.47 -4.84 -14.83
C ASP A 69 -7.51 -4.68 -15.94
N GLY A 70 -7.02 -4.29 -17.13
CA GLY A 70 -7.85 -4.06 -18.31
C GLY A 70 -7.89 -5.25 -19.28
N CYS A 71 -7.03 -6.26 -19.08
CA CYS A 71 -6.95 -7.43 -19.95
C CYS A 71 -6.30 -8.63 -19.23
N GLU A 72 -6.41 -9.80 -19.87
CA GLU A 72 -5.91 -11.10 -19.36
C GLU A 72 -4.40 -11.21 -19.13
N LEU A 73 -3.63 -10.16 -19.39
CA LEU A 73 -2.23 -10.15 -19.02
C LEU A 73 -2.03 -9.99 -17.51
N HIS A 74 -3.03 -9.42 -16.82
CA HIS A 74 -3.03 -9.21 -15.36
C HIS A 74 -1.76 -8.50 -14.88
N CYS A 75 -1.31 -7.47 -15.61
CA CYS A 75 -0.02 -6.82 -15.36
C CYS A 75 0.07 -6.25 -13.94
N ALA A 76 -1.01 -5.63 -13.45
CA ALA A 76 -1.03 -5.06 -12.11
C ALA A 76 -1.00 -6.17 -11.05
N ALA A 77 -1.93 -7.14 -11.15
CA ALA A 77 -1.99 -8.24 -10.17
C ALA A 77 -0.69 -9.05 -10.12
N ARG A 78 -0.14 -9.42 -11.27
CA ARG A 78 1.10 -10.21 -11.36
C ARG A 78 2.32 -9.46 -10.83
N ALA A 79 2.43 -8.16 -11.12
CA ALA A 79 3.52 -7.36 -10.60
C ALA A 79 3.45 -7.30 -9.08
N THR A 80 2.29 -6.99 -8.52
CA THR A 80 2.08 -6.90 -7.07
C THR A 80 2.42 -8.21 -6.38
N GLU A 81 1.95 -9.34 -6.91
CA GLU A 81 2.27 -10.66 -6.34
C GLU A 81 3.75 -11.02 -6.45
N MET A 82 4.38 -10.71 -7.58
CA MET A 82 5.79 -11.02 -7.83
C MET A 82 6.75 -10.22 -6.94
N TYR A 83 6.49 -8.93 -6.73
CA TYR A 83 7.45 -8.03 -6.08
C TYR A 83 7.07 -7.63 -4.66
N SER A 84 5.86 -7.94 -4.20
CA SER A 84 5.38 -7.57 -2.87
C SER A 84 4.58 -8.68 -2.20
N SER A 85 3.27 -8.72 -2.41
CA SER A 85 2.34 -9.66 -1.78
C SER A 85 1.18 -9.95 -2.71
N LYS A 86 0.44 -11.03 -2.48
CA LYS A 86 -0.77 -11.31 -3.26
C LYS A 86 -1.77 -10.13 -3.11
N PRO A 87 -2.32 -9.59 -4.21
CA PRO A 87 -3.37 -8.57 -4.12
C PRO A 87 -4.50 -9.01 -3.19
N ALA A 88 -4.94 -8.09 -2.33
CA ALA A 88 -6.06 -8.33 -1.41
C ALA A 88 -7.38 -8.49 -2.18
N ALA A 89 -7.49 -7.84 -3.33
CA ALA A 89 -8.54 -8.06 -4.32
C ALA A 89 -8.02 -7.74 -5.74
N SER A 90 -8.71 -8.27 -6.75
CA SER A 90 -8.45 -7.98 -8.16
C SER A 90 -9.73 -7.57 -8.87
N VAL A 91 -9.63 -6.64 -9.81
CA VAL A 91 -10.73 -6.15 -10.64
C VAL A 91 -10.34 -6.24 -12.11
N MET A 92 -11.11 -6.99 -12.90
CA MET A 92 -10.94 -7.06 -14.35
C MET A 92 -12.01 -6.20 -15.06
N VAL A 93 -11.59 -5.14 -15.73
CA VAL A 93 -12.52 -4.20 -16.39
C VAL A 93 -13.38 -4.90 -17.45
N ARG A 94 -12.81 -5.86 -18.19
CA ARG A 94 -13.54 -6.60 -19.23
C ARG A 94 -14.69 -7.42 -18.67
N GLU A 95 -14.47 -8.06 -17.53
CA GLU A 95 -15.51 -8.81 -16.82
C GLU A 95 -16.62 -7.86 -16.37
N LEU A 96 -16.26 -6.73 -15.75
CA LEU A 96 -17.26 -5.74 -15.33
C LEU A 96 -18.09 -5.17 -16.49
N VAL A 97 -17.46 -4.90 -17.64
CA VAL A 97 -18.17 -4.45 -18.85
C VAL A 97 -19.19 -5.51 -19.30
N ALA A 98 -18.79 -6.78 -19.34
CA ALA A 98 -19.67 -7.88 -19.73
C ALA A 98 -20.81 -8.12 -18.72
N GLU A 99 -20.48 -8.21 -17.43
CA GLU A 99 -21.44 -8.43 -16.33
C GLU A 99 -22.51 -7.34 -16.24
N ASN A 100 -22.15 -6.10 -16.57
CA ASN A 100 -23.07 -4.96 -16.52
C ASN A 100 -23.72 -4.67 -17.89
N GLY A 101 -23.48 -5.49 -18.91
CA GLY A 101 -24.04 -5.32 -20.25
C GLY A 101 -23.69 -3.98 -20.89
N LEU A 102 -22.50 -3.42 -20.60
CA LEU A 102 -22.08 -2.14 -21.12
C LEU A 102 -21.64 -2.23 -22.58
N GLY A 103 -21.71 -1.11 -23.30
CA GLY A 103 -21.10 -1.00 -24.61
C GLY A 103 -19.58 -1.18 -24.54
N GLN A 104 -18.96 -1.51 -25.68
CA GLN A 104 -17.51 -1.68 -25.76
C GLN A 104 -16.78 -0.36 -25.46
N PRO A 105 -15.86 -0.31 -24.48
CA PRO A 105 -14.98 0.84 -24.29
C PRO A 105 -14.09 1.04 -25.51
N GLU A 106 -14.04 2.26 -26.02
CA GLU A 106 -13.17 2.63 -27.13
C GLU A 106 -12.43 3.93 -26.83
N GLY A 107 -11.30 4.11 -27.49
CA GLY A 107 -10.45 5.30 -27.37
C GLY A 107 -9.41 5.19 -26.27
N ARG A 108 -8.13 5.18 -26.65
CA ARG A 108 -6.99 5.06 -25.71
C ARG A 108 -6.65 6.34 -24.95
N ARG A 109 -7.05 7.50 -25.49
CA ARG A 109 -6.79 8.82 -24.87
C ARG A 109 -8.06 9.50 -24.40
N ARG A 110 -9.12 9.34 -25.18
CA ARG A 110 -10.45 9.89 -24.89
C ARG A 110 -11.46 8.78 -25.07
N LEU A 111 -12.03 8.34 -23.95
CA LEU A 111 -13.01 7.27 -23.95
C LEU A 111 -14.30 7.72 -24.66
N ASN A 112 -14.94 6.78 -25.35
CA ASN A 112 -16.32 6.91 -25.78
C ASN A 112 -17.28 6.90 -24.56
N PRO A 113 -18.59 7.20 -24.73
CA PRO A 113 -19.53 7.20 -23.62
C PRO A 113 -19.61 5.87 -22.86
N ALA A 114 -19.48 4.74 -23.55
CA ALA A 114 -19.46 3.42 -22.93
C ALA A 114 -18.22 3.21 -22.04
N GLY A 115 -17.05 3.68 -22.47
CA GLY A 115 -15.83 3.67 -21.67
C GLY A 115 -15.95 4.55 -20.43
N LEU A 116 -16.60 5.72 -20.53
CA LEU A 116 -16.87 6.57 -19.36
C LEU A 116 -17.83 5.88 -18.36
N GLN A 117 -18.86 5.17 -18.86
CA GLN A 117 -19.72 4.34 -18.00
C GLN A 117 -18.93 3.21 -17.33
N ALA A 118 -18.00 2.57 -18.06
CA ALA A 118 -17.13 1.54 -17.50
C ALA A 118 -16.21 2.11 -16.41
N VAL A 119 -15.73 3.36 -16.54
CA VAL A 119 -15.00 4.06 -15.46
C VAL A 119 -15.85 4.18 -14.21
N ASP A 120 -17.10 4.62 -14.35
CA ASP A 120 -18.01 4.80 -13.21
C ASP A 120 -18.30 3.47 -12.49
N VAL A 121 -18.58 2.40 -13.25
CA VAL A 121 -18.82 1.06 -12.70
C VAL A 121 -17.58 0.51 -12.01
N THR A 122 -16.41 0.63 -12.64
CA THR A 122 -15.13 0.16 -12.09
C THR A 122 -14.77 0.92 -10.82
N ALA A 123 -14.91 2.24 -10.80
CA ALA A 123 -14.63 3.07 -9.62
C ALA A 123 -15.55 2.72 -8.44
N LYS A 124 -16.84 2.46 -8.70
CA LYS A 124 -17.79 1.98 -7.68
C LYS A 124 -17.38 0.61 -7.13
N ARG A 125 -16.97 -0.33 -8.00
CA ARG A 125 -16.51 -1.65 -7.57
C ARG A 125 -15.28 -1.56 -6.67
N ILE A 126 -14.28 -0.75 -7.07
CA ILE A 126 -13.08 -0.51 -6.25
C ILE A 126 -13.48 0.10 -4.90
N THR A 127 -14.40 1.06 -4.89
CA THR A 127 -14.86 1.72 -3.65
C THR A 127 -15.45 0.72 -2.66
N VAL A 128 -16.31 -0.20 -3.13
CA VAL A 128 -16.87 -1.27 -2.28
C VAL A 128 -15.75 -2.13 -1.69
N LEU A 129 -14.78 -2.54 -2.50
CA LEU A 129 -13.64 -3.33 -2.04
C LEU A 129 -12.78 -2.59 -1.02
N VAL A 130 -12.57 -1.28 -1.20
CA VAL A 130 -11.85 -0.43 -0.22
C VAL A 130 -12.58 -0.42 1.12
N ASP A 131 -13.90 -0.20 1.11
CA ASP A 131 -14.69 -0.18 2.34
C ASP A 131 -14.66 -1.53 3.07
N GLU A 132 -14.79 -2.63 2.32
CA GLU A 132 -14.68 -4.00 2.84
C GLU A 132 -13.30 -4.26 3.47
N LEU A 133 -12.21 -3.88 2.79
CA LEU A 133 -10.84 -4.07 3.28
C LEU A 133 -10.50 -3.23 4.50
N LEU A 134 -11.17 -2.09 4.69
CA LEU A 134 -11.05 -1.25 5.87
C LEU A 134 -12.05 -1.58 6.97
N GLY A 135 -12.93 -2.57 6.76
CA GLY A 135 -13.99 -2.92 7.71
C GLY A 135 -15.02 -1.82 7.93
N LYS A 136 -15.18 -0.89 6.98
CA LYS A 136 -16.20 0.16 7.04
C LYS A 136 -17.53 -0.42 6.57
N HIS A 137 -18.47 -0.64 7.49
CA HIS A 137 -19.82 -1.08 7.12
C HIS A 137 -20.72 0.13 6.85
N TRP A 138 -21.53 0.08 5.79
CA TRP A 138 -22.53 1.12 5.51
C TRP A 138 -23.82 0.84 6.28
N ASP A 139 -24.23 1.77 7.15
CA ASP A 139 -25.53 1.72 7.81
C ASP A 139 -26.60 2.31 6.89
N ARG A 140 -27.48 1.44 6.38
CA ARG A 140 -28.58 1.83 5.48
C ARG A 140 -29.69 2.63 6.17
N GLN A 141 -29.79 2.60 7.50
CA GLN A 141 -30.78 3.38 8.25
C GLN A 141 -30.28 4.78 8.60
N ALA A 142 -28.98 4.92 8.90
CA ALA A 142 -28.38 6.21 9.25
C ALA A 142 -27.86 7.01 8.04
N GLY A 143 -27.65 6.36 6.89
CA GLY A 143 -27.08 7.00 5.70
C GLY A 143 -25.61 7.38 5.87
N THR A 144 -24.89 6.70 6.76
CA THR A 144 -23.50 6.95 7.12
C THR A 144 -22.72 5.64 7.26
N PHE A 145 -21.39 5.72 7.26
CA PHE A 145 -20.54 4.57 7.59
C PHE A 145 -20.57 4.32 9.09
N VAL A 146 -20.79 3.07 9.49
CA VAL A 146 -20.42 2.56 10.82
C VAL A 146 -18.90 2.55 10.85
N GLU A 147 -18.32 3.52 11.55
CA GLU A 147 -16.92 3.42 11.89
C GLU A 147 -16.73 2.16 12.74
N PRO A 148 -15.82 1.24 12.39
CA PRO A 148 -15.40 0.23 13.35
C PRO A 148 -14.91 1.01 14.57
N GLN A 149 -15.41 0.65 15.77
CA GLN A 149 -15.10 1.36 17.02
C GLN A 149 -13.61 1.66 17.06
N ALA A 150 -13.28 2.93 16.87
CA ALA A 150 -11.94 3.42 17.07
C ALA A 150 -11.68 3.26 18.57
N ASP A 151 -10.73 2.39 18.92
CA ASP A 151 -10.02 2.62 20.17
C ASP A 151 -9.42 4.03 20.05
N SER A 152 -10.06 4.94 20.78
CA SER A 152 -9.74 6.36 20.95
C SER A 152 -9.75 7.25 19.69
N ALA A 153 -10.74 8.13 19.65
CA ALA A 153 -10.62 9.42 18.97
C ALA A 153 -9.33 10.12 19.42
N VAL A 154 -8.49 10.51 18.47
CA VAL A 154 -7.38 11.45 18.71
C VAL A 154 -7.73 12.75 17.98
N PRO A 155 -7.70 13.91 18.66
CA PRO A 155 -7.86 15.21 18.00
C PRO A 155 -6.70 15.43 17.02
N GLU A 156 -6.91 16.28 16.02
CA GLU A 156 -5.81 16.88 15.25
C GLU A 156 -4.76 17.45 16.24
N SER A 157 -3.65 16.74 16.42
CA SER A 157 -2.49 17.23 17.14
C SER A 157 -1.34 17.43 16.17
N THR A 158 -0.95 18.69 16.09
CA THR A 158 0.30 19.23 15.56
C THR A 158 1.53 18.37 15.89
N GLU A 159 2.29 18.07 14.83
CA GLU A 159 3.74 17.86 14.71
C GLU A 159 4.50 16.92 15.68
N GLU A 160 5.40 16.15 15.05
CA GLU A 160 6.45 15.27 15.58
C GLU A 160 6.03 13.86 16.07
N THR A 161 6.10 12.84 15.19
CA THR A 161 7.23 11.87 15.15
C THR A 161 6.93 10.69 14.21
N GLY A 162 7.61 10.71 13.05
CA GLY A 162 7.58 9.64 12.05
C GLY A 162 7.72 10.23 10.65
N LYS A 163 8.96 10.33 10.13
CA LYS A 163 9.14 10.69 8.72
C LYS A 163 8.48 9.59 7.89
N VAL A 164 7.81 9.96 6.80
CA VAL A 164 7.13 9.02 5.90
C VAL A 164 7.88 9.05 4.58
N ALA A 165 8.33 7.90 4.07
CA ALA A 165 8.85 7.83 2.72
C ALA A 165 7.68 8.06 1.77
N ALA A 166 7.70 9.17 1.03
CA ALA A 166 6.66 9.48 0.07
C ALA A 166 6.57 8.34 -0.97
N CYS A 167 5.45 7.63 -0.97
CA CYS A 167 4.96 6.94 -2.16
C CYS A 167 4.83 7.98 -3.28
N SER A 168 4.83 7.57 -4.56
CA SER A 168 4.67 8.51 -5.69
C SER A 168 3.43 9.43 -5.52
N CYS A 169 2.44 9.01 -4.74
CA CYS A 169 1.24 9.78 -4.38
C CYS A 169 1.26 10.48 -2.99
N GLY A 170 2.41 10.56 -2.32
CA GLY A 170 2.61 11.34 -1.08
C GLY A 170 2.01 10.75 0.22
N SER A 171 1.25 9.66 0.15
CA SER A 171 0.50 9.09 1.29
C SER A 171 1.29 8.06 2.13
N GLY A 172 2.62 8.18 2.15
CA GLY A 172 3.56 7.05 2.10
C GLY A 172 3.67 6.08 3.28
N ILE A 173 4.81 5.39 3.31
CA ILE A 173 5.12 4.32 4.27
C ILE A 173 6.00 4.85 5.42
N PRO A 174 5.80 4.43 6.69
CA PRO A 174 6.62 4.89 7.81
C PRO A 174 8.11 4.66 7.57
N THR A 175 8.93 5.66 7.89
CA THR A 175 10.39 5.52 7.95
C THR A 175 10.89 5.75 9.37
N GLN A 176 12.07 5.21 9.65
CA GLN A 176 12.80 5.49 10.88
C GLN A 176 14.24 5.83 10.52
N THR A 177 14.74 6.94 11.06
CA THR A 177 16.14 7.31 10.97
C THR A 177 16.92 6.60 12.08
N VAL A 178 18.00 5.94 11.71
CA VAL A 178 18.91 5.24 12.63
C VAL A 178 20.32 5.79 12.48
N GLN A 179 21.09 5.75 13.58
CA GLN A 179 22.48 6.20 13.61
C GLN A 179 23.42 5.00 13.33
N MET A 180 24.24 5.11 12.29
CA MET A 180 25.24 4.12 11.87
C MET A 180 26.60 4.84 11.70
N ASP A 181 27.58 4.54 12.56
CA ASP A 181 28.93 5.16 12.57
C ASP A 181 28.94 6.71 12.46
N GLY A 182 28.00 7.36 13.13
CA GLY A 182 27.85 8.83 13.12
C GLY A 182 27.17 9.39 11.87
N GLN A 183 26.71 8.53 10.96
CA GLN A 183 25.86 8.89 9.83
C GLN A 183 24.40 8.54 10.10
N GLU A 184 23.51 9.46 9.75
CA GLU A 184 22.06 9.21 9.75
C GLU A 184 21.65 8.43 8.50
N VAL A 185 21.03 7.27 8.71
CA VAL A 185 20.45 6.43 7.65
C VAL A 185 18.94 6.36 7.87
N THR A 186 18.15 6.71 6.85
CA THR A 186 16.69 6.60 6.91
C THR A 186 16.23 5.31 6.28
N LEU A 187 15.56 4.47 7.06
CA LEU A 187 15.08 3.16 6.64
C LEU A 187 13.56 3.16 6.43
N ILE A 188 13.14 2.76 5.24
CA ILE A 188 11.76 2.56 4.80
C ILE A 188 11.18 1.32 5.47
N ALA A 189 9.94 1.43 5.94
CA ALA A 189 9.14 0.38 6.55
C ALA A 189 9.69 -0.20 7.86
N LEU A 190 10.79 0.33 8.41
CA LEU A 190 11.41 -0.25 9.61
C LEU A 190 10.44 -0.43 10.79
N PRO A 191 9.56 0.56 11.11
CA PRO A 191 8.56 0.36 12.17
C PRO A 191 7.61 -0.81 11.90
N LEU A 192 7.19 -0.99 10.64
CA LEU A 192 6.28 -2.07 10.23
C LEU A 192 6.98 -3.44 10.23
N ILE A 193 8.27 -3.48 9.85
CA ILE A 193 9.09 -4.69 9.92
C ILE A 193 9.22 -5.14 11.39
N PHE A 194 9.49 -4.22 12.31
CA PHE A 194 9.56 -4.54 13.74
C PHE A 194 8.22 -5.06 14.28
N GLU A 195 7.12 -4.41 13.93
CA GLU A 195 5.79 -4.89 14.32
C GLU A 195 5.51 -6.31 13.78
N GLN A 196 5.82 -6.57 12.50
CA GLN A 196 5.64 -7.88 11.89
C GLN A 196 6.43 -8.97 12.63
N PHE A 197 7.68 -8.71 12.99
CA PHE A 197 8.53 -9.66 13.71
C PHE A 197 8.02 -9.93 15.12
N ARG A 198 7.51 -8.89 15.81
CA ARG A 198 6.87 -9.03 17.13
C ARG A 198 5.61 -9.87 17.05
N GLN A 199 4.71 -9.58 16.10
CA GLN A 199 3.48 -10.34 15.89
C GLN A 199 3.77 -11.81 15.54
N SER A 200 4.88 -12.06 14.85
CA SER A 200 5.41 -13.40 14.56
C SER A 200 6.13 -14.06 15.76
N ARG A 201 6.11 -13.42 16.94
CA ARG A 201 6.72 -13.88 18.20
C ARG A 201 8.23 -14.17 18.09
N LYS A 202 8.96 -13.36 17.31
CA LYS A 202 10.41 -13.47 17.15
C LYS A 202 11.13 -12.54 18.14
N PRO A 203 11.69 -13.05 19.25
CA PRO A 203 12.40 -12.22 20.22
C PRO A 203 13.74 -11.74 19.68
N PRO A 204 14.33 -10.66 20.21
CA PRO A 204 15.66 -10.22 19.83
C PRO A 204 16.70 -11.34 20.04
N SER A 205 17.26 -11.85 18.94
CA SER A 205 18.25 -12.94 18.93
C SER A 205 19.19 -12.81 17.73
N GLY A 206 20.30 -13.56 17.71
CA GLY A 206 21.22 -13.58 16.56
C GLY A 206 20.55 -14.06 15.27
N THR A 207 19.65 -15.04 15.35
CA THR A 207 18.87 -15.50 14.19
C THR A 207 17.93 -14.41 13.67
N THR A 208 17.26 -13.72 14.59
CA THR A 208 16.37 -12.60 14.26
C THR A 208 17.12 -11.43 13.63
N ALA A 209 18.38 -11.19 14.01
CA ALA A 209 19.22 -10.16 13.41
C ALA A 209 19.42 -10.37 11.91
N CYS A 210 19.73 -11.61 11.51
CA CYS A 210 19.91 -11.97 10.10
C CYS A 210 18.60 -11.82 9.32
N GLU A 211 17.49 -12.35 9.85
CA GLU A 211 16.19 -12.24 9.18
C GLU A 211 15.69 -10.79 9.07
N LEU A 212 15.94 -9.94 10.08
CA LEU A 212 15.64 -8.52 10.04
C LEU A 212 16.46 -7.84 8.95
N LEU A 213 17.76 -8.11 8.86
CA LEU A 213 18.61 -7.56 7.81
C LEU A 213 18.09 -7.94 6.42
N ASP A 214 17.81 -9.22 6.20
CA ASP A 214 17.30 -9.72 4.91
C ASP A 214 16.01 -9.02 4.53
N THR A 215 15.11 -8.81 5.50
CA THR A 215 13.82 -8.13 5.27
C THR A 215 14.01 -6.64 5.00
N VAL A 216 14.88 -5.95 5.74
CA VAL A 216 15.18 -4.52 5.56
C VAL A 216 15.79 -4.26 4.18
N LYS A 217 16.71 -5.12 3.74
CA LYS A 217 17.38 -5.03 2.43
C LYS A 217 16.44 -5.14 1.23
N LEU A 218 15.23 -5.68 1.40
CA LEU A 218 14.23 -5.74 0.31
C LEU A 218 13.75 -4.36 -0.13
N TYR A 219 13.82 -3.36 0.76
CA TYR A 219 13.25 -2.03 0.55
C TYR A 219 14.24 -0.90 0.83
N ASN A 220 15.47 -1.25 1.21
CA ASN A 220 16.50 -0.30 1.60
C ASN A 220 17.83 -0.76 0.99
N PRO A 221 18.39 -0.03 0.02
CA PRO A 221 19.64 -0.41 -0.60
C PRO A 221 20.75 -0.19 0.42
N ALA A 222 21.34 -1.28 0.90
CA ALA A 222 22.46 -1.25 1.83
C ALA A 222 23.79 -1.30 1.06
N PRO A 223 24.82 -0.54 1.47
CA PRO A 223 26.16 -0.66 0.90
C PRO A 223 26.73 -2.07 1.07
N ASP A 224 27.47 -2.55 0.07
CA ASP A 224 28.16 -3.83 0.14
C ASP A 224 29.13 -3.86 1.32
N GLY A 225 29.08 -4.92 2.13
CA GLY A 225 29.95 -5.10 3.29
C GLY A 225 29.48 -4.44 4.59
N ALA A 226 28.33 -3.75 4.60
CA ALA A 226 27.78 -3.10 5.80
C ALA A 226 26.91 -4.02 6.68
N ASP A 227 26.79 -5.31 6.35
CA ASP A 227 25.83 -6.25 6.96
C ASP A 227 25.92 -6.35 8.48
N GLU A 228 27.13 -6.50 9.03
CA GLU A 228 27.33 -6.64 10.48
C GLU A 228 26.96 -5.36 11.23
N GLN A 229 27.25 -4.21 10.62
CA GLN A 229 26.87 -2.91 11.18
C GLN A 229 25.34 -2.76 11.19
N TYR A 230 24.68 -3.08 10.08
CA TYR A 230 23.23 -3.05 10.00
C TYR A 230 22.59 -4.02 11.01
N LYS A 231 23.06 -5.27 11.12
CA LYS A 231 22.55 -6.22 12.12
C LYS A 231 22.64 -5.65 13.53
N THR A 232 23.80 -5.07 13.88
CA THR A 232 24.03 -4.49 15.21
C THR A 232 23.04 -3.36 15.50
N VAL A 233 22.87 -2.43 14.56
CA VAL A 233 21.96 -1.29 14.72
C VAL A 233 20.50 -1.75 14.73
N LEU A 234 20.09 -2.57 13.77
CA LEU A 234 18.72 -3.11 13.68
C LEU A 234 18.34 -3.87 14.96
N MET A 235 19.25 -4.65 15.53
CA MET A 235 19.01 -5.38 16.77
C MET A 235 18.87 -4.46 17.98
N ARG A 236 19.70 -3.41 18.06
CA ARG A 236 19.56 -2.40 19.12
C ARG A 236 18.18 -1.74 19.05
N GLU A 237 17.79 -1.26 17.87
CA GLU A 237 16.51 -0.58 17.69
C GLU A 237 15.32 -1.54 17.90
N TYR A 238 15.43 -2.79 17.43
CA TYR A 238 14.37 -3.79 17.61
C TYR A 238 14.21 -4.21 19.07
N ALA A 239 15.30 -4.35 19.83
CA ALA A 239 15.22 -4.65 21.27
C ALA A 239 14.48 -3.54 22.02
N VAL A 240 14.80 -2.27 21.74
CA VAL A 240 14.10 -1.12 22.32
C VAL A 240 12.62 -1.12 21.96
N PHE A 241 12.27 -1.41 20.70
CA PHE A 241 10.88 -1.55 20.28
C PHE A 241 10.16 -2.70 21.00
N TYR A 242 10.80 -3.86 21.07
CA TYR A 242 10.24 -5.09 21.65
C TYR A 242 9.95 -4.95 23.15
N GLU A 243 10.87 -4.34 23.90
CA GLU A 243 10.69 -4.08 25.34
C GLU A 243 9.58 -3.06 25.62
N LYS A 244 9.56 -1.95 24.89
CA LYS A 244 8.52 -0.91 25.04
C LYS A 244 7.11 -1.45 24.82
N GLU A 245 6.97 -2.39 23.89
CA GLU A 245 5.70 -3.02 23.53
C GLU A 245 5.36 -4.27 24.38
N ALA A 246 6.32 -4.82 25.13
CA ALA A 246 6.10 -5.90 26.10
C ALA A 246 5.78 -5.38 27.52
N ALA A 247 6.22 -4.16 27.85
CA ALA A 247 5.88 -3.47 29.10
C ALA A 247 4.47 -2.85 29.11
N ARG A 248 3.66 -3.16 28.09
CA ARG A 248 2.31 -2.67 27.85
C ARG A 248 1.35 -3.85 27.85
#